data_AF-A0A3B9RN29-F1
#
_entry.id   AF-A0A3B9RN29-F1
#
_cell.length_a   1.000
_cell.length_b   1.000
_cell.length_c   1.000
_cell.angle_alpha   90.00
_cell.angle_beta   90.00
_cell.angle_gamma   90.00
#
_symmetry.space_group_name_H-M   'P 1'
#
loop_
_entity.id
_entity.type
_entity.pdbx_description
1 polymer ?
#
loop_
_entity_poly.entity_id
_entity_poly.type
_entity_poly.pdbx_seq_one_letter_code
_entity_poly.pdbx_strand_id
1 'polypeptide(L)'
;MIDRKEFVAQRALVRDRAVGSLIGLAIGDSFGDAARMQANRETYGFITDFNAGATWSTDDTEFALLTAKTLIGCKGNLTTDDVVKAWFEDVVVQDEFKRGGASEVSAAINLRKGLRPPQSGKFSTFHMSDGTAMR
;
A
#
# COMPACT_ATOMS: atom_id res chain seq x y z
N MET A 1 -10.69 27.95 -6.11
CA MET A 1 -10.23 26.77 -5.34
C MET A 1 -11.33 26.50 -4.32
N ILE A 2 -11.93 25.31 -4.30
CA ILE A 2 -13.00 24.97 -3.35
C ILE A 2 -12.40 24.86 -1.94
N ASP A 3 -13.07 25.37 -0.91
CA ASP A 3 -12.58 25.19 0.46
C ASP A 3 -12.94 23.80 1.03
N ARG A 4 -12.35 23.43 2.18
CA ARG A 4 -12.58 22.10 2.78
C ARG A 4 -14.04 21.87 3.19
N LYS A 5 -14.73 22.89 3.72
CA LYS A 5 -16.13 22.76 4.16
C LYS A 5 -17.04 22.55 2.96
N GLU A 6 -16.83 23.34 1.90
CA GLU A 6 -17.54 23.22 0.63
C GLU A 6 -17.28 21.86 -0.03
N PHE A 7 -16.04 21.37 -0.01
CA PHE A 7 -15.68 20.06 -0.54
C PHE A 7 -16.39 18.92 0.20
N VAL A 8 -16.35 18.91 1.53
CA VAL A 8 -16.95 17.84 2.35
C VAL A 8 -18.48 17.78 2.19
N ALA A 9 -19.12 18.93 1.96
CA ALA A 9 -20.56 18.99 1.68
C ALA A 9 -20.95 18.33 0.34
N GLN A 10 -20.06 18.32 -0.64
CA GLN A 10 -20.29 17.73 -1.96
C GLN A 10 -19.99 16.22 -1.98
N ARG A 11 -20.89 15.41 -1.41
CA ARG A 11 -20.69 13.95 -1.24
C ARG A 11 -20.31 13.21 -2.52
N ALA A 12 -20.87 13.59 -3.68
CA ALA A 12 -20.54 12.99 -4.96
C ALA A 12 -19.07 13.27 -5.35
N LEU A 13 -18.61 14.52 -5.20
CA LEU A 13 -17.23 14.91 -5.47
C LEU A 13 -16.24 14.26 -4.49
N VAL A 14 -16.59 14.17 -3.20
CA VAL A 14 -15.78 13.46 -2.20
C VAL A 14 -15.59 11.99 -2.60
N ARG A 15 -16.67 11.32 -3.01
CA ARG A 15 -16.61 9.93 -3.46
C ARG A 15 -15.76 9.78 -4.71
N ASP A 16 -15.95 10.65 -5.70
CA ASP A 16 -15.17 10.66 -6.93
C ASP A 16 -13.66 10.76 -6.66
N ARG A 17 -13.25 11.71 -5.79
CA ARG A 17 -11.84 11.86 -5.41
C ARG A 17 -11.31 10.68 -4.60
N ALA A 18 -12.09 10.13 -3.67
CA ALA A 18 -11.66 8.97 -2.88
C ALA A 18 -11.46 7.73 -3.77
N VAL A 19 -12.40 7.46 -4.68
CA VAL A 19 -12.31 6.37 -5.64
C VAL A 19 -11.14 6.59 -6.60
N GLY A 20 -11.02 7.79 -7.16
CA GLY A 20 -9.92 8.15 -8.07
C GLY A 20 -8.55 8.04 -7.40
N SER A 21 -8.45 8.35 -6.10
CA SER A 21 -7.19 8.18 -5.34
C SER A 21 -6.79 6.71 -5.22
N LEU A 22 -7.72 5.82 -4.89
CA LEU A 22 -7.42 4.39 -4.73
C LEU A 22 -7.14 3.69 -6.07
N ILE A 23 -7.93 4.03 -7.11
CA ILE A 23 -7.68 3.54 -8.47
C ILE A 23 -6.37 4.10 -9.02
N GLY A 24 -6.11 5.39 -8.80
CA GLY A 24 -4.88 6.04 -9.23
C GLY A 24 -3.63 5.45 -8.58
N LEU A 25 -3.72 5.06 -7.30
CA LEU A 25 -2.66 4.30 -6.62
C LEU A 25 -2.39 2.99 -7.37
N ALA A 26 -3.41 2.16 -7.64
CA ALA A 26 -3.23 0.88 -8.31
C ALA A 26 -2.69 1.01 -9.75
N ILE A 27 -3.14 2.04 -10.49
CA ILE A 27 -2.61 2.34 -11.83
C ILE A 27 -1.14 2.76 -11.74
N GLY A 28 -0.82 3.68 -10.82
CA GLY A 28 0.54 4.20 -10.64
C GLY A 28 1.53 3.12 -10.19
N ASP A 29 1.11 2.28 -9.25
CA ASP A 29 1.84 1.09 -8.80
C ASP A 29 2.19 0.18 -9.99
N SER A 30 1.17 -0.21 -10.76
CA SER A 30 1.33 -1.15 -11.86
C SER A 30 2.19 -0.60 -13.01
N PHE A 31 1.99 0.67 -13.40
CA PHE A 31 2.84 1.33 -14.39
C PHE A 31 4.27 1.54 -13.90
N GLY A 32 4.43 1.94 -12.65
CA GLY A 32 5.74 2.13 -12.02
C GLY A 32 6.55 0.84 -12.02
N ASP A 33 5.92 -0.27 -11.67
CA ASP A 33 6.53 -1.60 -11.70
C ASP A 33 6.92 -2.02 -13.13
N ALA A 34 6.01 -1.86 -14.09
CA ALA A 34 6.30 -2.15 -15.50
C ALA A 34 7.52 -1.35 -16.01
N ALA A 35 7.65 -0.08 -15.60
CA ALA A 35 8.76 0.78 -15.98
C ALA A 35 10.11 0.41 -15.32
N ARG A 36 10.12 -0.43 -14.27
CA ARG A 36 11.37 -0.92 -13.64
C ARG A 36 12.08 -1.95 -14.52
N MET A 37 11.35 -2.68 -15.37
CA MET A 37 11.89 -3.78 -16.17
C MET A 37 12.68 -3.26 -17.38
N GLN A 38 13.93 -3.70 -17.51
CA GLN A 38 14.82 -3.30 -18.62
C GLN A 38 14.20 -3.58 -20.00
N ALA A 39 13.56 -4.75 -20.17
CA ALA A 39 12.90 -5.11 -21.42
C ALA A 39 11.79 -4.10 -21.82
N ASN A 40 11.03 -3.58 -20.85
CA ASN A 40 10.00 -2.57 -21.11
C ASN A 40 10.62 -1.21 -21.46
N ARG A 41 11.75 -0.85 -20.83
CA ARG A 41 12.48 0.38 -21.16
C ARG A 41 13.01 0.36 -22.60
N GLU A 42 13.57 -0.77 -23.02
CA GLU A 42 14.11 -0.97 -24.38
C GLU A 42 12.99 -0.97 -25.43
N THR A 43 11.84 -1.56 -25.11
CA THR A 43 10.72 -1.70 -26.06
C THR A 43 9.94 -0.41 -26.25
N TYR A 44 9.68 0.34 -25.18
CA TYR A 44 8.73 1.46 -25.20
C TYR A 44 9.38 2.84 -25.01
N GLY A 45 10.54 2.92 -24.34
CA GLY A 45 11.16 4.19 -23.92
C GLY A 45 10.38 4.89 -22.81
N PHE A 46 9.09 5.19 -23.03
CA PHE A 46 8.14 5.70 -22.06
C PHE A 46 6.79 4.96 -22.20
N ILE A 47 6.15 4.63 -21.08
CA ILE A 47 4.90 3.86 -21.04
C ILE A 47 3.72 4.84 -20.94
N THR A 48 2.77 4.76 -21.87
CA THR A 48 1.55 5.59 -21.88
C THR A 48 0.26 4.79 -21.73
N ASP A 49 0.34 3.46 -21.82
CA ASP A 49 -0.81 2.55 -21.70
C ASP A 49 -0.34 1.16 -21.24
N PHE A 50 -1.28 0.32 -20.81
CA PHE A 50 -1.01 -1.07 -20.46
C PHE A 50 -0.58 -1.88 -21.68
N ASN A 51 0.47 -2.68 -21.51
CA ASN A 51 1.01 -3.55 -22.54
C ASN A 51 0.04 -4.74 -22.76
N ALA A 52 0.16 -5.44 -23.89
CA ALA A 52 -0.62 -6.66 -24.14
C ALA A 52 -0.31 -7.81 -23.15
N GLY A 53 0.78 -7.71 -22.38
CA GLY A 53 1.16 -8.65 -21.34
C GLY A 53 0.35 -8.47 -20.05
N ALA A 54 0.45 -9.44 -19.15
CA ALA A 54 -0.18 -9.36 -17.86
C ALA A 54 0.41 -8.20 -17.05
N THR A 55 -0.46 -7.28 -16.63
CA THR A 55 -0.08 -6.14 -15.81
C THR A 55 -0.61 -6.36 -14.40
N TRP A 56 0.30 -6.43 -13.44
CA TRP A 56 -0.01 -6.82 -12.06
C TRP A 56 0.23 -5.65 -11.12
N SER A 57 -0.49 -5.62 -10.00
CA SER A 57 -0.16 -4.76 -8.87
C SER A 57 1.04 -5.31 -8.09
N THR A 58 1.61 -4.49 -7.22
CA THR A 58 2.67 -4.89 -6.29
C THR A 58 2.17 -4.85 -4.84
N ASP A 59 3.10 -4.93 -3.90
CA ASP A 59 2.82 -4.81 -2.47
C ASP A 59 2.22 -3.44 -2.11
N ASP A 60 2.49 -2.37 -2.86
CA ASP A 60 1.86 -1.04 -2.67
C ASP A 60 0.32 -1.15 -2.66
N THR A 61 -0.27 -1.73 -3.70
CA THR A 61 -1.72 -1.91 -3.79
C THR A 61 -2.24 -2.91 -2.74
N GLU A 62 -1.51 -4.00 -2.49
CA GLU A 62 -1.93 -5.00 -1.49
C GLU A 62 -2.00 -4.39 -0.07
N PHE A 63 -1.01 -3.58 0.30
CA PHE A 63 -0.98 -2.90 1.59
C PHE A 63 -1.96 -1.72 1.67
N ALA A 64 -2.25 -1.03 0.56
CA ALA A 64 -3.34 -0.05 0.50
C ALA A 64 -4.70 -0.72 0.77
N LEU A 65 -4.93 -1.89 0.18
CA LEU A 65 -6.13 -2.69 0.42
C LEU A 65 -6.20 -3.24 1.85
N LEU A 66 -5.08 -3.67 2.43
CA LEU A 66 -5.00 -4.04 3.85
C LEU A 66 -5.40 -2.87 4.75
N THR A 67 -4.91 -1.66 4.44
CA THR A 67 -5.22 -0.44 5.19
C THR A 67 -6.71 -0.10 5.09
N ALA A 68 -7.28 -0.16 3.87
CA ALA A 68 -8.70 0.05 3.65
C ALA A 68 -9.57 -0.99 4.36
N LYS A 69 -9.23 -2.28 4.27
CA LYS A 69 -9.90 -3.40 4.96
C LYS A 69 -9.91 -3.15 6.47
N THR A 70 -8.78 -2.76 7.04
CA THR A 70 -8.64 -2.49 8.48
C THR A 70 -9.50 -1.30 8.91
N LEU A 71 -9.44 -0.19 8.16
CA LEU A 71 -10.25 1.00 8.42
C LEU A 71 -11.76 0.72 8.37
N ILE A 72 -12.20 -0.08 7.41
CA ILE A 72 -13.60 -0.52 7.30
C ILE A 72 -13.97 -1.38 8.52
N GLY A 73 -13.10 -2.33 8.89
CA GLY A 73 -13.30 -3.22 10.03
C GLY A 73 -13.43 -2.49 11.37
N CYS A 74 -12.62 -1.46 11.59
CA CYS A 74 -12.66 -0.63 12.80
C CYS A 74 -13.63 0.57 12.71
N LYS A 75 -14.43 0.67 11.64
CA LYS A 75 -15.37 1.78 11.38
C LYS A 75 -14.70 3.16 11.45
N GLY A 76 -13.46 3.25 10.98
CA GLY A 76 -12.65 4.47 10.96
C GLY A 76 -11.97 4.83 12.28
N ASN A 77 -12.18 4.07 13.36
CA ASN A 77 -11.47 4.27 14.63
C ASN A 77 -10.23 3.38 14.69
N LEU A 78 -9.21 3.72 13.92
CA LEU A 78 -8.00 2.89 13.77
C LEU A 78 -7.08 3.00 15.01
N THR A 79 -6.80 1.88 15.65
CA THR A 79 -5.81 1.78 16.73
C THR A 79 -4.57 1.02 16.30
N THR A 80 -3.48 1.12 17.07
CA THR A 80 -2.29 0.29 16.86
C THR A 80 -2.60 -1.20 16.96
N ASP A 81 -3.51 -1.60 17.86
CA ASP A 81 -3.91 -3.00 18.02
C ASP A 81 -4.69 -3.52 16.81
N ASP A 82 -5.53 -2.69 16.19
CA ASP A 82 -6.21 -3.05 14.94
C ASP A 82 -5.21 -3.30 13.80
N VAL A 83 -4.18 -2.46 13.70
CA VAL A 83 -3.12 -2.62 12.70
C VAL A 83 -2.32 -3.90 12.96
N VAL A 84 -1.91 -4.15 14.21
CA VAL A 84 -1.19 -5.39 14.57
C VAL A 84 -2.05 -6.61 14.27
N LYS A 85 -3.34 -6.59 14.61
CA LYS A 85 -4.28 -7.66 14.32
C LYS A 85 -4.39 -7.92 12.82
N ALA A 86 -4.61 -6.89 12.01
CA ALA A 86 -4.69 -7.03 10.55
C ALA A 86 -3.39 -7.60 9.95
N TRP A 87 -2.23 -7.16 10.44
CA TRP A 87 -0.95 -7.75 10.06
C TRP A 87 -0.85 -9.22 10.43
N PHE A 88 -1.32 -9.62 11.61
CA PHE A 88 -1.38 -11.03 11.99
C PHE A 88 -2.33 -11.85 11.13
N GLU A 89 -3.44 -11.28 10.69
CA GLU A 89 -4.44 -11.97 9.87
C GLU A 89 -3.97 -12.20 8.43
N ASP A 90 -3.34 -11.20 7.79
CA ASP A 90 -3.09 -11.23 6.35
C ASP A 90 -1.60 -11.30 5.96
N VAL A 91 -0.69 -10.76 6.78
CA VAL A 91 0.74 -10.58 6.42
C VAL A 91 1.64 -11.56 7.14
N VAL A 92 1.57 -11.61 8.46
CA VAL A 92 2.44 -12.43 9.31
C VAL A 92 2.17 -13.93 9.14
N VAL A 93 0.99 -14.32 8.66
CA VAL A 93 0.65 -15.71 8.33
C VAL A 93 1.34 -16.24 7.07
N GLN A 94 1.88 -15.36 6.21
CA GLN A 94 2.45 -15.77 4.93
C GLN A 94 3.81 -16.46 5.10
N ASP A 95 3.99 -17.63 4.49
CA ASP A 95 5.29 -18.31 4.51
C ASP A 95 6.35 -17.59 3.65
N GLU A 96 5.92 -16.99 2.54
CA GLU A 96 6.78 -16.27 1.59
C GLU A 96 6.23 -14.89 1.24
N PHE A 97 7.15 -13.93 1.03
CA PHE A 97 6.83 -12.55 0.64
C PHE A 97 7.35 -12.28 -0.78
N LYS A 98 6.71 -12.86 -1.79
CA LYS A 98 7.21 -12.84 -3.19
C LYS A 98 7.50 -11.44 -3.75
N ARG A 99 6.77 -10.43 -3.27
CA ARG A 99 6.93 -9.03 -3.67
C ARG A 99 7.11 -8.06 -2.50
N GLY A 100 7.17 -8.55 -1.27
CA GLY A 100 7.18 -7.67 -0.10
C GLY A 100 8.50 -6.91 0.03
N GLY A 101 8.41 -5.59 0.21
CA GLY A 101 9.53 -4.74 0.57
C GLY A 101 10.29 -5.22 1.82
N ALA A 102 11.58 -4.91 1.88
CA ALA A 102 12.43 -5.32 3.00
C ALA A 102 11.95 -4.76 4.35
N SER A 103 11.26 -3.62 4.34
CA SER A 103 10.71 -2.99 5.54
C SER A 103 9.51 -3.76 6.09
N GLU A 104 8.64 -4.24 5.20
CA GLU A 104 7.44 -5.03 5.46
C GLU A 104 7.82 -6.41 5.99
N VAL A 105 8.79 -7.06 5.32
CA VAL A 105 9.32 -8.36 5.73
C VAL A 105 9.97 -8.26 7.11
N SER A 106 10.78 -7.23 7.35
CA SER A 106 11.39 -6.97 8.66
C SER A 106 10.33 -6.77 9.75
N ALA A 107 9.29 -5.98 9.48
CA ALA A 107 8.19 -5.76 10.40
C ALA A 107 7.43 -7.06 10.72
N ALA A 108 7.12 -7.88 9.71
CA ALA A 108 6.45 -9.17 9.89
C ALA A 108 7.29 -10.12 10.75
N ILE A 109 8.60 -10.23 10.48
CA ILE A 109 9.54 -11.03 11.28
C ILE A 109 9.59 -10.55 12.73
N ASN A 110 9.64 -9.24 12.96
CA ASN A 110 9.65 -8.68 14.31
C ASN A 110 8.36 -9.00 15.07
N LEU A 111 7.20 -8.91 14.41
CA LEU A 111 5.92 -9.29 15.00
C LEU A 111 5.88 -10.78 15.37
N ARG A 112 6.40 -11.68 14.50
CA ARG A 112 6.54 -13.13 14.79
C ARG A 112 7.40 -13.39 16.02
N LYS A 113 8.47 -12.61 16.20
CA LYS A 113 9.36 -12.70 17.37
C LYS A 113 8.77 -12.13 18.66
N GLY A 114 7.53 -11.65 18.63
CA GLY A 114 6.85 -11.08 19.81
C GLY A 114 7.11 -9.60 20.02
N LEU A 115 7.90 -8.93 19.16
CA LEU A 115 8.03 -7.48 19.21
C LEU A 115 6.71 -6.82 18.78
N ARG A 116 6.46 -5.60 19.27
CA ARG A 116 5.27 -4.82 18.95
C ARG A 116 5.63 -3.38 18.60
N PRO A 117 4.76 -2.64 17.91
CA PRO A 117 4.98 -1.22 17.69
C PRO A 117 5.06 -0.45 19.02
N PRO A 118 5.84 0.65 19.08
CA PRO A 118 6.71 1.15 18.01
C PRO A 118 8.04 0.38 17.86
N GLN A 119 8.42 -0.49 18.81
CA GLN A 119 9.73 -1.16 18.84
C GLN A 119 9.97 -2.06 17.63
N SER A 120 8.93 -2.72 17.12
CA SER A 120 9.02 -3.57 15.92
C SER A 120 9.41 -2.82 14.64
N GLY A 121 9.25 -1.48 14.60
CA GLY A 121 9.64 -0.63 13.48
C GLY A 121 10.79 0.33 13.80
N LYS A 122 10.83 0.90 15.01
CA LYS A 122 11.74 1.99 15.42
C LYS A 122 13.23 1.68 15.22
N PHE A 123 13.64 0.43 15.41
CA PHE A 123 15.03 0.00 15.28
C PHE A 123 15.28 -0.88 14.05
N SER A 124 14.31 -0.97 13.13
CA SER A 124 14.49 -1.65 11.85
C SER A 124 15.53 -0.88 11.02
N THR A 125 16.44 -1.57 10.35
CA THR A 125 17.37 -0.95 9.38
C THR A 125 16.62 -0.29 8.21
N PHE A 126 15.36 -0.68 8.00
CA PHE A 126 14.48 -0.16 6.95
C PHE A 126 13.43 0.84 7.46
N HIS A 127 13.58 1.40 8.66
CA HIS A 127 12.60 2.34 9.25
C HIS A 127 12.42 3.66 8.47
N MET A 128 13.33 3.97 7.54
CA MET A 128 13.25 5.13 6.64
C MET A 128 12.74 4.78 5.23
N SER A 129 12.30 3.54 5.00
CA SER A 129 11.65 3.15 3.75
C SER A 129 10.31 3.84 3.59
N ASP A 130 9.91 3.99 2.33
CA ASP A 130 8.60 4.47 1.86
C ASP A 130 7.45 3.48 2.05
N GLY A 131 7.68 2.27 2.55
CA GLY A 131 6.66 1.22 2.71
C GLY A 131 5.41 1.61 3.52
N THR A 132 5.50 2.64 4.38
CA THR A 132 4.32 3.23 5.04
C THR A 132 3.66 4.34 4.23
N ALA A 133 4.41 5.08 3.42
CA ALA A 133 3.90 6.20 2.64
C ALA A 133 3.21 5.75 1.33
N MET A 134 3.51 4.56 0.83
CA MET A 134 2.97 4.03 -0.43
C MET A 134 1.50 3.55 -0.37
N ARG A 135 0.89 3.51 0.83
CA ARG A 135 -0.38 2.80 1.09
C ARG A 135 -1.47 3.67 1.73
#